data_AF-A0A2Z5FSB8-F1
#
_entry.id   AF-A0A2Z5FSB8-F1
#
_cell.length_a   1.000
_cell.length_b   1.000
_cell.length_c   1.000
_cell.angle_alpha   90.00
_cell.angle_beta   90.00
_cell.angle_gamma   90.00
#
_symmetry.space_group_name_H-M   'P 1'
#
loop_
_entity.id
_entity.type
_entity.pdbx_description
1 polymer ?
#
loop_
_entity_poly.entity_id
_entity_poly.type
_entity_poly.pdbx_seq_one_letter_code
_entity_poly.pdbx_strand_id
1 'polypeptide(L)'
;MDPAQVRILASIGCPVADIGKVLGCGSKTLERRFMREMEIGRAERNTSLRRRQVELALAGNVTMLIWLGKQYLGQKDKQEVMTGEDGNNEGPIRIASRLDLSRVGDADLETLERILADAHRSSDDLVRL
;
A
#
# COMPACT_ATOMS: atom_id res chain seq x y z
N MET A 1 12.60 -27.96 15.70
CA MET A 1 12.15 -26.58 15.44
C MET A 1 10.77 -26.69 14.83
N ASP A 2 9.79 -26.04 15.46
CA ASP A 2 8.40 -26.15 15.04
C ASP A 2 8.15 -25.30 13.79
N PRO A 3 7.69 -25.88 12.66
CA PRO A 3 7.30 -25.14 11.46
C PRO A 3 6.29 -24.02 11.74
N ALA A 4 5.40 -24.19 12.74
CA ALA A 4 4.41 -23.19 13.10
C ALA A 4 5.06 -21.92 13.68
N GLN A 5 6.12 -22.05 14.49
CA GLN A 5 6.86 -20.91 15.03
C GLN A 5 7.52 -20.08 13.92
N VAL A 6 8.08 -20.73 12.89
CA VAL A 6 8.69 -20.04 11.74
C VAL A 6 7.64 -19.22 10.99
N ARG A 7 6.46 -19.80 10.74
CA ARG A 7 5.35 -19.11 10.09
C ARG A 7 4.86 -17.89 10.89
N ILE A 8 4.66 -18.05 12.20
CA ILE A 8 4.22 -16.96 13.08
C ILE A 8 5.22 -15.79 13.06
N LEU A 9 6.52 -16.07 13.15
CA LEU A 9 7.53 -15.02 13.10
C LEU A 9 7.58 -14.36 11.72
N ALA A 10 7.42 -15.12 10.63
CA ALA A 10 7.35 -14.57 9.29
C ALA A 10 6.08 -13.71 9.08
N SER A 11 4.96 -14.07 9.70
CA SER A 11 3.68 -13.36 9.55
C SER A 11 3.62 -12.02 10.28
N ILE A 12 4.44 -11.82 11.31
CA ILE A 12 4.64 -10.51 11.92
C ILE A 12 5.73 -9.66 11.23
N GLY A 13 6.35 -10.19 10.16
CA GLY A 13 7.38 -9.47 9.41
C GLY A 13 8.79 -9.53 10.01
N CYS A 14 9.07 -10.50 10.87
CA CYS A 14 10.41 -10.70 11.42
C CYS A 14 11.42 -11.01 10.29
N PRO A 15 12.59 -10.35 10.22
CA PRO A 15 13.63 -10.66 9.23
C PRO A 15 14.18 -12.08 9.40
N VAL A 16 14.50 -12.78 8.30
CA VAL A 16 14.97 -14.18 8.33
C VAL A 16 16.20 -14.38 9.23
N ALA A 17 17.11 -13.40 9.24
CA ALA A 17 18.29 -13.42 10.13
C ALA A 17 17.88 -13.42 11.61
N ASP A 18 16.87 -12.64 11.97
CA ASP A 18 16.40 -12.53 13.35
C ASP A 18 15.54 -13.74 13.76
N ILE A 19 14.74 -14.29 12.83
CA ILE A 19 14.08 -15.59 13.03
C ILE A 19 15.14 -16.66 13.37
N GLY A 20 16.25 -16.66 12.65
CA GLY A 20 17.38 -17.56 12.90
C GLY A 20 17.96 -17.39 14.30
N LYS A 21 18.22 -16.15 14.73
CA LYS A 21 18.71 -15.86 16.09
C LYS A 21 17.72 -16.30 17.17
N VAL A 22 16.43 -15.99 16.99
CA VAL A 22 15.36 -16.33 17.95
C VAL A 22 15.22 -17.85 18.11
N LEU A 23 15.33 -18.60 17.00
CA LEU A 23 15.15 -20.05 16.99
C LEU A 23 16.47 -20.84 17.12
N GLY A 24 17.61 -20.16 17.29
CA GLY A 24 18.92 -20.78 17.43
C GLY A 24 19.42 -21.52 16.18
N CYS A 25 19.16 -20.99 14.98
CA CYS A 25 19.63 -21.58 13.73
C CYS A 25 20.14 -20.56 12.69
N GLY A 26 20.96 -21.05 11.75
CA GLY A 26 21.43 -20.24 10.63
C GLY A 26 20.34 -20.03 9.57
N SER A 27 20.39 -18.90 8.88
CA SER A 27 19.45 -18.54 7.80
C SER A 27 19.39 -19.58 6.67
N LYS A 28 20.53 -20.21 6.32
CA LYS A 28 20.57 -21.31 5.34
C LYS A 28 19.70 -22.50 5.74
N THR A 29 19.54 -22.76 7.03
CA THR A 29 18.66 -23.84 7.53
C THR A 29 17.20 -23.45 7.35
N LEU A 30 16.83 -22.20 7.63
CA LEU A 30 15.48 -21.68 7.40
C LEU A 30 15.10 -21.72 5.91
N GLU A 31 15.99 -21.25 5.04
CA GLU A 31 15.78 -21.27 3.59
C GLU A 31 15.65 -22.69 3.05
N ARG A 32 16.45 -23.65 3.52
CA ARG A 32 16.39 -25.01 3.00
C ARG A 32 15.18 -25.81 3.51
N ARG A 33 14.76 -25.60 4.77
CA ARG A 33 13.81 -26.49 5.46
C ARG A 33 12.45 -25.86 5.74
N PHE A 34 12.36 -24.54 5.74
CA PHE A 34 11.17 -23.82 6.18
C PHE A 34 10.76 -22.69 5.21
N MET A 35 11.21 -22.76 3.95
CA MET A 35 10.88 -21.77 2.92
C MET A 35 9.38 -21.62 2.75
N ARG A 36 8.67 -22.75 2.68
CA ARG A 36 7.23 -22.78 2.51
C ARG A 36 6.50 -22.06 3.66
N GLU A 37 6.88 -22.33 4.90
CA GLU A 37 6.29 -21.71 6.09
C GLU A 37 6.57 -20.21 6.14
N MET A 38 7.78 -19.80 5.75
CA MET A 38 8.12 -18.39 5.61
C MET A 38 7.29 -17.70 4.53
N GLU A 39 7.08 -18.33 3.38
CA GLU A 39 6.26 -17.79 2.29
C GLU A 39 4.81 -17.64 2.70
N ILE A 40 4.24 -18.66 3.35
CA ILE A 40 2.88 -18.60 3.88
C ILE A 40 2.78 -17.46 4.91
N GLY A 41 3.71 -17.36 5.86
CA GLY A 41 3.71 -16.27 6.85
C GLY A 41 3.80 -14.90 6.19
N ARG A 42 4.68 -14.71 5.20
CA ARG A 42 4.77 -13.45 4.44
C ARG A 42 3.49 -13.12 3.69
N ALA A 43 2.81 -14.12 3.13
CA ALA A 43 1.51 -13.93 2.48
C ALA A 43 0.45 -13.47 3.50
N GLU A 44 0.39 -14.09 4.68
CA GLU A 44 -0.50 -13.68 5.78
C GLU A 44 -0.25 -12.24 6.22
N ARG A 45 1.02 -11.88 6.43
CA ARG A 45 1.44 -10.51 6.72
C ARG A 45 0.92 -9.53 5.68
N ASN A 46 1.15 -9.84 4.40
CA ASN A 46 0.75 -8.97 3.30
C ASN A 46 -0.78 -8.82 3.22
N THR A 47 -1.54 -9.89 3.46
CA THR A 47 -3.00 -9.85 3.52
C THR A 47 -3.49 -8.97 4.67
N SER A 48 -2.92 -9.14 5.87
CA SER A 48 -3.25 -8.32 7.04
C SER A 48 -2.94 -6.83 6.80
N LEU A 49 -1.76 -6.54 6.24
CA LEU A 49 -1.35 -5.18 5.91
C LEU A 49 -2.30 -4.54 4.88
N ARG A 50 -2.66 -5.25 3.81
CA ARG A 50 -3.60 -4.75 2.79
C ARG A 50 -4.96 -4.45 3.40
N ARG A 51 -5.47 -5.35 4.26
CA ARG A 51 -6.74 -5.12 4.96
C ARG A 51 -6.69 -3.82 5.74
N ARG A 52 -5.62 -3.61 6.51
CA ARG A 52 -5.45 -2.40 7.32
C ARG A 52 -5.30 -1.14 6.46
N GLN A 53 -4.59 -1.23 5.33
CA GLN A 53 -4.47 -0.13 4.38
C GLN A 53 -5.85 0.27 3.81
N VAL A 54 -6.69 -0.70 3.43
CA VAL A 54 -8.05 -0.44 2.95
C VAL A 54 -8.91 0.18 4.05
N GLU A 55 -8.88 -0.36 5.27
CA GLU A 55 -9.60 0.21 6.42
C GLU A 55 -9.20 1.68 6.66
N LEU A 56 -7.91 2.00 6.64
CA LEU A 56 -7.42 3.37 6.81
C LEU A 56 -7.88 4.30 5.69
N ALA A 57 -7.87 3.83 4.44
CA ALA A 57 -8.36 4.60 3.30
C ALA A 57 -9.84 4.92 3.44
N LEU A 58 -10.67 3.93 3.80
CA LEU A 58 -12.11 4.11 4.02
C LEU A 58 -12.41 5.02 5.22
N ALA A 59 -11.54 5.07 6.22
CA ALA A 59 -11.62 6.01 7.34
C ALA A 59 -11.21 7.46 6.96
N GLY A 60 -10.98 7.76 5.69
CA GLY A 60 -10.66 9.11 5.20
C GLY A 60 -9.17 9.44 5.12
N ASN A 61 -8.26 8.46 5.22
CA ASN A 61 -6.84 8.72 5.04
C ASN A 61 -6.52 8.99 3.55
N VAL A 62 -6.42 10.27 3.20
CA VAL A 62 -6.15 10.74 1.83
C VAL A 62 -4.85 10.17 1.26
N THR A 63 -3.78 10.10 2.05
CA THR A 63 -2.50 9.51 1.61
C THR A 63 -2.66 8.04 1.22
N MET A 64 -3.45 7.28 1.97
CA MET A 64 -3.71 5.88 1.66
C MET A 64 -4.61 5.70 0.44
N LEU A 65 -5.60 6.57 0.25
CA LEU A 65 -6.42 6.61 -0.97
C LEU A 65 -5.55 6.84 -2.22
N ILE A 66 -4.64 7.82 -2.15
CA ILE A 66 -3.67 8.09 -3.23
C ILE A 66 -2.77 6.86 -3.46
N TRP A 67 -2.25 6.26 -2.39
CA TRP A 67 -1.38 5.09 -2.49
C TRP A 67 -2.08 3.90 -3.16
N LEU A 68 -3.30 3.56 -2.70
CA LEU A 68 -4.09 2.47 -3.28
C LEU A 68 -4.50 2.78 -4.73
N GLY A 69 -4.84 4.04 -5.04
CA GLY A 69 -5.12 4.49 -6.40
C GLY A 69 -3.94 4.26 -7.34
N LYS A 70 -2.70 4.52 -6.89
CA LYS A 70 -1.49 4.18 -7.65
C LYS A 70 -1.30 2.68 -7.82
N GLN A 71 -1.45 1.90 -6.74
CA GLN A 71 -1.15 0.47 -6.75
C GLN A 71 -2.16 -0.35 -7.56
N TYR A 72 -3.45 -0.02 -7.47
CA TYR A 72 -4.53 -0.86 -8.00
C TYR A 72 -5.27 -0.24 -9.18
N LEU A 73 -5.24 1.09 -9.33
CA LEU A 73 -5.99 1.81 -10.39
C LEU A 73 -5.07 2.42 -11.46
N GLY A 74 -3.75 2.19 -11.38
CA GLY A 74 -2.79 2.65 -12.39
C GLY A 74 -2.54 4.15 -12.39
N GLN A 75 -2.93 4.87 -11.33
CA GLN A 75 -2.65 6.30 -11.20
C GLN A 75 -1.13 6.56 -11.13
N LYS A 76 -0.65 7.61 -11.81
CA LYS A 76 0.77 7.97 -11.87
C LYS A 76 0.96 9.43 -11.48
N ASP A 77 2.09 9.75 -10.86
CA ASP A 77 2.48 11.15 -10.69
C ASP A 77 2.94 11.70 -12.04
N LYS A 78 2.39 12.85 -12.42
CA LYS A 78 2.88 13.59 -13.58
C LYS A 78 3.97 14.53 -13.11
N GLN A 79 5.22 14.25 -13.47
CA GLN A 79 6.32 15.20 -13.30
C GLN A 79 6.41 16.04 -14.57
N GLU A 80 6.00 17.31 -14.48
CA GLU A 80 6.28 18.28 -15.54
C GLU A 80 7.69 18.83 -15.32
N VAL A 81 8.63 18.35 -16.14
CA VAL A 81 9.98 18.92 -16.19
C VAL A 81 9.87 20.20 -17.03
N MET A 82 9.83 21.36 -16.37
CA MET A 82 10.03 22.63 -17.05
C MET A 82 11.52 22.73 -17.43
N THR A 83 11.87 22.28 -18.63
CA THR A 83 13.13 22.67 -19.26
C THR A 83 13.02 24.13 -19.63
N GLY A 84 13.67 25.01 -18.87
CA GLY A 84 13.86 26.40 -19.29
C GLY A 84 14.69 26.40 -20.56
N GLU A 85 14.08 26.79 -21.68
CA GLU A 85 14.80 27.22 -22.87
C GLU A 85 15.43 28.57 -22.55
N ASP A 86 16.55 28.58 -21.84
CA ASP A 86 17.46 29.74 -21.74
C ASP A 86 18.83 29.27 -21.23
N GLY A 87 19.65 28.83 -22.18
CA GLY A 87 21.12 28.98 -22.31
C GLY A 87 22.12 28.82 -21.16
N ASN A 88 21.83 29.07 -19.88
CA ASN A 88 22.84 29.18 -18.82
C ASN A 88 22.37 28.50 -17.52
N ASN A 89 22.49 27.17 -17.44
CA ASN A 89 21.91 26.37 -16.36
C ASN A 89 22.98 25.86 -15.36
N GLU A 90 23.28 26.64 -14.31
CA GLU A 90 24.00 26.17 -13.11
C GLU A 90 23.08 26.04 -11.88
N GLY A 91 21.78 26.28 -12.03
CA GLY A 91 20.82 26.22 -10.93
C GLY A 91 20.33 24.78 -10.67
N PRO A 92 20.21 24.34 -9.40
CA PRO A 92 19.64 23.03 -9.09
C PRO A 92 18.18 22.96 -9.54
N ILE A 93 17.86 21.93 -10.32
CA ILE A 93 16.52 21.60 -10.77
C ILE A 93 15.61 21.46 -9.55
N ARG A 94 14.61 22.34 -9.41
CA ARG A 94 13.62 22.25 -8.33
C ARG A 94 12.44 21.40 -8.80
N ILE A 95 12.41 20.14 -8.39
CA ILE A 95 11.24 19.28 -8.54
C ILE A 95 10.24 19.68 -7.44
N ALA A 96 9.29 20.55 -7.75
CA ALA A 96 8.17 20.83 -6.88
C ALA A 96 7.07 19.78 -7.12
N SER A 97 7.05 18.71 -6.33
CA SER A 97 5.96 17.73 -6.32
C SER A 97 4.71 18.35 -5.68
N ARG A 98 4.00 19.25 -6.38
CA ARG A 98 2.69 19.73 -5.94
C ARG A 98 1.64 18.76 -6.49
N LEU A 99 0.99 17.98 -5.63
CA LEU A 99 -0.26 17.32 -6.01
C LEU A 99 -1.28 18.42 -6.31
N ASP A 100 -1.57 18.64 -7.58
CA ASP A 100 -2.53 19.65 -8.01
C ASP A 100 -3.95 19.09 -7.93
N LEU A 101 -4.54 19.20 -6.73
CA LEU A 101 -5.93 18.81 -6.47
C LEU A 101 -6.95 19.80 -7.05
N SER A 102 -6.52 20.92 -7.64
CA SER A 102 -7.44 21.90 -8.27
C SER A 102 -8.08 21.40 -9.57
N ARG A 103 -7.60 20.26 -10.09
CA ARG A 103 -8.11 19.62 -11.31
C ARG A 103 -9.17 18.56 -11.04
N VAL A 104 -9.50 18.28 -9.78
CA VAL A 104 -10.76 17.62 -9.43
C VAL A 104 -11.82 18.70 -9.63
N GLY A 105 -12.42 18.74 -10.82
CA GLY A 105 -13.50 19.68 -11.09
C GLY A 105 -14.72 19.33 -10.23
N ASP A 106 -15.56 20.32 -9.93
CA ASP A 106 -16.77 20.14 -9.11
C ASP A 106 -17.66 18.97 -9.59
N ALA A 107 -17.66 18.70 -10.90
CA ALA A 107 -18.38 17.57 -11.52
C ALA A 107 -17.83 16.18 -11.12
N ASP A 108 -16.52 16.05 -10.90
CA ASP A 108 -15.92 14.79 -10.44
C ASP A 108 -16.24 14.56 -8.95
N LEU A 109 -16.33 15.65 -8.17
CA LEU A 109 -16.74 15.62 -6.78
C LEU A 109 -18.22 15.19 -6.65
N GLU A 110 -19.11 15.77 -7.45
CA GLU A 110 -20.52 15.38 -7.51
C GLU A 110 -20.70 13.92 -7.92
N THR A 111 -19.88 13.45 -8.87
CA THR A 111 -19.91 12.06 -9.32
C THR A 111 -19.45 11.11 -8.21
N LEU A 112 -18.41 11.48 -7.46
CA LEU A 112 -17.94 10.73 -6.30
C LEU A 112 -18.97 10.70 -5.17
N GLU A 113 -19.60 11.84 -4.85
CA GLU A 113 -20.66 11.91 -3.85
C GLU A 113 -21.86 11.05 -4.21
N ARG A 114 -22.26 11.05 -5.49
CA ARG A 114 -23.33 10.18 -5.98
C ARG A 114 -22.98 8.70 -5.84
N ILE A 115 -21.76 8.31 -6.22
CA ILE A 115 -21.28 6.92 -6.10
C ILE A 115 -21.24 6.48 -4.64
N LEU A 116 -20.77 7.34 -3.73
CA LEU A 116 -20.76 7.05 -2.29
C LEU A 116 -22.17 6.96 -1.70
N ALA A 117 -23.11 7.80 -2.15
CA ALA A 117 -24.50 7.75 -1.71
C ALA A 117 -25.19 6.45 -2.14
N ASP A 118 -24.91 5.98 -3.36
CA ASP A 118 -25.48 4.72 -3.87
C ASP A 118 -24.83 3.49 -3.20
N ALA A 119 -23.54 3.55 -2.88
CA ALA A 119 -22.87 2.50 -2.12
C ALA A 119 -23.42 2.37 -0.68
N HIS A 120 -23.73 3.48 -0.01
CA HIS A 120 -24.36 3.46 1.31
C HIS A 120 -25.79 2.90 1.25
N ARG A 121 -26.58 3.28 0.24
CA ARG A 121 -27.92 2.70 0.01
C ARG A 121 -27.88 1.19 -0.19
N SER A 122 -26.95 0.71 -0.99
CA SER A 122 -26.78 -0.73 -1.25
C SER A 122 -26.31 -1.50 -0.01
N SER A 123 -25.58 -0.86 0.91
CA SER A 123 -25.19 -1.47 2.19
C SER A 123 -26.36 -1.53 3.18
N ASP A 124 -27.21 -0.50 3.22
CA ASP A 124 -28.40 -0.47 4.10
C ASP A 124 -29.47 -1.47 3.68
N ASP A 125 -29.65 -1.69 2.38
CA ASP A 125 -30.60 -2.69 1.85
C ASP A 125 -30.15 -4.13 2.14
N LEU A 126 -28.83 -4.37 2.28
CA LEU A 126 -28.26 -5.68 2.62
C LEU A 126 -28.39 -6.02 4.12
N VAL A 127 -28.61 -5.02 4.98
CA VAL A 127 -28.78 -5.19 6.44
C VAL A 127 -30.26 -5.33 6.83
N ARG A 128 -31.20 -5.10 5.90
CA ARG A 128 -32.66 -5.20 6.10
C ARG A 128 -33.27 -6.53 5.62
N LEU A 129 -32.46 -7.49 5.19
CA LEU A 129 -32.82 -8.88 4.88
C LEU A 129 -32.37 -9.82 6.01
#